data_AF-A0A1L9BVD6-F1
#
_entry.id   AF-A0A1L9BVD6-F1
#
_cell.length_a   1.000
_cell.length_b   1.000
_cell.length_c   1.000
_cell.angle_alpha   90.00
_cell.angle_beta   90.00
_cell.angle_gamma   90.00
#
_symmetry.space_group_name_H-M   'P 1'
#
loop_
_entity.id
_entity.type
_entity.pdbx_description
1 polymer ?
#
loop_
_entity_poly.entity_id
_entity_poly.type
_entity_poly.pdbx_seq_one_letter_code
_entity_poly.pdbx_strand_id
1 'polypeptide(L)' 'MEITAMHIAADSLRQPTIPAQARAMIADPELAALAGETARRFAWYIIISARGGKVRQRHRPANVVEGPL' A
#
# COMPACT_ATOMS: atom_id res chain seq x y z
N MET A 1 -24.55 16.27 -24.54
CA MET A 1 -23.16 16.11 -24.04
C MET A 1 -23.18 15.01 -23.00
N GLU A 2 -23.04 13.73 -23.37
CA GLU A 2 -23.19 12.59 -22.42
C GLU A 2 -22.08 11.53 -22.54
N ILE A 3 -21.04 11.77 -23.34
CA ILE A 3 -20.09 10.70 -23.69
C ILE A 3 -18.87 10.67 -22.75
N THR A 4 -18.54 11.78 -22.08
CA THR A 4 -17.33 11.87 -21.24
C THR A 4 -17.47 11.16 -19.89
N ALA A 5 -18.69 11.07 -19.33
CA ALA A 5 -18.90 10.47 -18.01
C ALA A 5 -18.80 8.93 -18.00
N MET A 6 -19.31 8.25 -19.05
CA MET A 6 -19.23 6.78 -19.13
C MET A 6 -17.81 6.29 -19.37
N HIS A 7 -16.96 7.07 -20.05
CA HIS A 7 -15.58 6.68 -20.35
C HIS A 7 -14.69 6.63 -19.09
N ILE A 8 -14.87 7.58 -18.17
CA ILE A 8 -14.12 7.64 -16.90
C ILE A 8 -14.46 6.44 -15.99
N ALA A 9 -15.73 6.01 -15.99
CA ALA A 9 -16.17 4.82 -15.25
C ALA A 9 -15.57 3.52 -15.82
N ALA A 10 -15.43 3.41 -17.14
CA ALA A 10 -14.85 2.25 -17.79
C ALA A 10 -13.33 2.13 -17.58
N ASP A 11 -12.59 3.25 -17.59
CA ASP A 11 -11.15 3.25 -17.35
C ASP A 11 -10.81 2.98 -15.87
N SER A 12 -11.61 3.49 -14.94
CA SER A 12 -11.47 3.18 -13.50
C SER A 12 -11.75 1.71 -13.16
N LEU A 13 -12.57 1.01 -13.97
CA LEU A 13 -12.80 -0.44 -13.84
C LEU A 13 -11.58 -1.28 -14.26
N ARG A 14 -10.71 -0.76 -15.13
CA ARG A 14 -9.49 -1.46 -15.57
C ARG A 14 -8.30 -1.26 -14.65
N GLN A 15 -8.32 -0.19 -13.86
CA GLN A 15 -7.22 0.06 -12.93
C GLN A 15 -7.29 -0.92 -11.76
N PRO A 16 -6.17 -1.59 -11.42
CA PRO A 16 -6.12 -2.40 -10.22
C PRO A 16 -6.47 -1.51 -9.02
N THR A 17 -7.39 -1.99 -8.18
CA THR A 17 -7.78 -1.28 -6.96
C THR A 17 -6.55 -0.95 -6.10
N ILE A 18 -6.62 0.11 -5.28
CA ILE A 18 -5.53 0.50 -4.39
C ILE A 18 -5.02 -0.69 -3.52
N PRO A 19 -5.89 -1.56 -2.94
CA PRO A 19 -5.43 -2.76 -2.27
C PRO A 19 -4.71 -3.78 -3.16
N ALA A 20 -5.09 -3.90 -4.43
CA ALA A 20 -4.42 -4.79 -5.39
C ALA A 20 -3.03 -4.25 -5.77
N GLN A 21 -2.91 -2.94 -6.01
CA GLN A 21 -1.63 -2.27 -6.25
C GLN A 21 -0.68 -2.40 -5.04
N ALA A 22 -1.21 -2.18 -3.83
CA ALA A 22 -0.44 -2.36 -2.60
C ALA A 22 0.06 -3.80 -2.42
N ARG A 23 -0.75 -4.81 -2.78
CA ARG A 23 -0.31 -6.21 -2.74
C ARG A 23 0.79 -6.49 -3.75
N ALA A 24 0.67 -6.01 -4.98
CA ALA A 24 1.69 -6.17 -6.00
C ALA A 24 3.03 -5.59 -5.53
N MET A 25 3.00 -4.40 -4.90
CA MET A 25 4.21 -3.76 -4.40
C MET A 25 4.89 -4.50 -3.25
N ILE A 26 4.15 -5.23 -2.42
CA ILE A 26 4.74 -6.05 -1.34
C ILE A 26 5.19 -7.42 -1.86
N ALA A 27 4.52 -7.96 -2.87
CA ALA A 27 4.84 -9.26 -3.45
C ALA A 27 6.11 -9.24 -4.32
N ASP A 28 6.48 -8.07 -4.88
CA ASP A 28 7.67 -7.90 -5.71
C ASP A 28 8.81 -7.26 -4.89
N PRO A 29 9.92 -7.99 -4.63
CA PRO A 29 11.03 -7.49 -3.83
C PRO A 29 11.82 -6.36 -4.50
N GLU A 30 11.91 -6.33 -5.85
CA GLU A 30 12.60 -5.27 -6.57
C GLU A 30 11.79 -3.98 -6.54
N LEU A 31 10.49 -4.10 -6.80
CA LEU A 31 9.56 -2.97 -6.72
C LEU A 31 9.49 -2.42 -5.29
N ALA A 32 9.50 -3.30 -4.29
CA ALA A 32 9.54 -2.91 -2.88
C ALA A 32 10.83 -2.16 -2.53
N ALA A 33 11.98 -2.60 -3.03
CA ALA A 33 13.26 -1.93 -2.82
C ALA A 33 13.27 -0.53 -3.46
N LEU A 34 12.75 -0.41 -4.69
CA LEU A 34 12.63 0.86 -5.41
C LEU A 34 11.68 1.86 -4.73
N ALA A 35 10.57 1.38 -4.17
CA ALA A 35 9.55 2.23 -3.54
C ALA A 35 10.03 2.88 -2.22
N GLY A 36 11.06 2.31 -1.59
CA GLY A 36 11.59 2.78 -0.32
C GLY A 36 10.71 2.47 0.90
N GLU A 37 11.25 2.73 2.09
CA GLU A 37 10.64 2.30 3.37
C GLU A 37 9.23 2.87 3.60
N THR A 38 9.03 4.16 3.33
CA THR A 38 7.76 4.85 3.59
C THR A 38 6.65 4.24 2.75
N ALA A 39 6.86 4.08 1.44
CA ALA A 39 5.85 3.51 0.55
C ALA A 39 5.49 2.08 0.98
N ARG A 40 6.49 1.23 1.28
CA ARG A 40 6.26 -0.15 1.78
C ARG A 40 5.37 -0.20 3.01
N ARG A 41 5.63 0.67 4.00
CA ARG A 41 4.78 0.76 5.20
C ARG A 41 3.35 1.17 4.87
N PHE A 42 3.17 2.12 3.94
CA PHE A 42 1.85 2.54 3.50
C PHE A 42 1.09 1.44 2.75
N ALA A 43 1.74 0.68 1.86
CA ALA A 43 1.08 -0.46 1.21
C ALA A 43 0.65 -1.51 2.24
N TRP A 44 1.47 -1.78 3.24
CA TRP A 44 1.10 -2.70 4.32
C TRP A 44 -0.11 -2.19 5.10
N TYR A 45 -0.14 -0.89 5.42
CA TYR A 45 -1.27 -0.24 6.07
C TYR A 45 -2.57 -0.36 5.26
N ILE A 46 -2.49 -0.13 3.94
CA ILE A 46 -3.61 -0.25 3.00
C ILE A 46 -4.16 -1.67 3.01
N ILE A 47 -3.29 -2.69 2.94
CA ILE A 47 -3.71 -4.10 2.90
C ILE A 47 -4.43 -4.50 4.19
N ILE A 48 -3.92 -4.09 5.35
CA ILE A 48 -4.54 -4.42 6.63
C ILE A 48 -5.87 -3.68 6.80
N SER A 49 -5.91 -2.40 6.45
CA SER A 49 -7.14 -1.59 6.51
C SER A 49 -8.22 -2.17 5.60
N ALA A 50 -7.86 -2.61 4.39
CA ALA A 50 -8.79 -3.26 3.46
C ALA A 50 -9.35 -4.60 3.96
N ARG A 51 -8.68 -5.24 4.93
CA ARG A 51 -9.16 -6.46 5.61
C ARG A 51 -9.97 -6.15 6.88
N GLY A 52 -10.24 -4.87 7.16
CA GLY A 52 -10.91 -4.42 8.39
C GLY A 52 -10.01 -4.39 9.63
N GLY A 53 -8.70 -4.61 9.45
CA GLY A 53 -7.73 -4.55 10.55
C GLY A 53 -7.44 -3.10 10.95
N LYS A 54 -7.43 -2.83 12.26
CA LYS A 54 -6.96 -1.55 12.80
C LYS A 54 -5.45 -1.62 12.97
N VAL A 55 -4.69 -0.95 12.11
CA VAL A 55 -3.24 -0.81 12.30
C VAL A 55 -3.01 0.07 13.52
N ARG A 56 -2.43 -0.52 14.57
CA ARG A 56 -1.94 0.23 15.72
C ARG A 56 -0.46 0.50 15.51
N GLN A 57 -0.06 1.76 15.65
CA GLN A 57 1.35 2.10 15.81
C GLN A 57 1.87 1.30 17.01
N ARG A 58 2.87 0.45 16.80
CA ARG A 58 3.57 -0.15 17.93
C ARG A 58 4.19 1.01 18.70
N HIS A 59 3.92 1.11 20.00
CA HIS A 59 4.56 2.03 20.94
C HIS A 59 6.05 1.70 21.14
N ARG A 60 6.74 1.09 20.17
CA ARG A 60 8.18 0.88 20.22
C ARG A 60 8.84 2.15 19.68
N PRO A 61 9.76 2.78 20.43
CA PRO A 61 10.54 3.88 19.89
C PRO A 61 11.30 3.40 18.65
N ALA A 62 11.31 4.20 17.58
CA ALA A 62 12.05 3.90 16.35
C ALA A 62 13.57 3.80 16.56
N ASN A 63 14.06 4.23 17.72
CA ASN A 63 15.48 4.38 18.05
C ASN A 63 16.02 3.29 18.97
N VAL A 64 15.25 2.22 19.24
CA VAL A 64 15.81 1.06 19.97
C VAL A 64 16.59 0.22 18.97
N VAL A 65 17.80 0.68 18.67
CA VAL A 65 18.86 -0.18 18.15
C VAL A 65 19.20 -1.11 19.31
N GLU A 66 18.69 -2.34 19.29
CA GLU A 66 19.31 -3.40 20.08
C GLU A 66 20.72 -3.56 19.50
N GLY A 67 21.70 -3.02 20.22
CA GLY A 67 23.11 -3.19 19.91
C GLY A 67 23.51 -4.68 19.93
N PRO A 68 24.71 -5.01 19.44
CA PRO A 68 25.13 -6.40 19.28
C PRO A 68 25.25 -7.07 20.66
N LEU A 69 24.85 -8.34 20.72
CA LEU A 69 25.20 -9.27 21.79
C LEU A 69 26.72 -9.49 21.83
#